data_AF-A0A9E2VRT4-F1
#
_entry.id   AF-A0A9E2VRT4-F1
#
_cell.length_a   1.000
_cell.length_b   1.000
_cell.length_c   1.000
_cell.angle_alpha   90.00
_cell.angle_beta   90.00
_cell.angle_gamma   90.00
#
_symmetry.space_group_name_H-M   'P 1'
#
loop_
_entity.id
_entity.type
_entity.pdbx_description
1 polymer ?
#
loop_
_entity_poly.entity_id
_entity_poly.type
_entity_poly.pdbx_seq_one_letter_code
_entity_poly.pdbx_strand_id
1 'polypeptide(L)'
;PQPALGLYLGIIIGDRAYLDPDLRDQFMVTGTVHLLSISGSHLGLVALLIFAGVRWVMILLPADWLLALSRRITPTRMAAVCTLLPVTGYACLAGAELATMRSLLMVAVGLSAIWLGQERRLFHALSASAVVILLHDPQALFDISFQLSFLSVLAIAGWLSWPTAAEVKELPNEPSFLRTCSRWGRDSVLMSGVVTLVTLPLVAYFFNQLPWLGLFTNVVAVPVMGILLVPIGLVAGIWQILVGGAMLPLASLNQWLLEHFVAAVRQVSMLPGGEWHVAAPSVLTMLFFYGCLGLMWRRAGNVAFRLAAGAGVLLVLLWWAWSPRMFLDGDHFRVTFLDVGQGDSAVVELPDGQVVLIDGGPTYERFDMGRGVVAPFLWNRGIHAIDQVIGTHPQLDHVGGLAWVVRHFIVKNYWGSGEAREELFYRRLQQSLADRGLQEQMAGEGQEIVSSGPCRLVVLNPPVDKHRDVPLHDSHTDGHGLNNHSVVTELTCGHHTVLFTADVERDGLSRMTLSPSHGSIEVLKVPHHGAVSSLNRDWLASLRPQYAVFSAGRHNPYRHPARA
;
A
#
# COMPACT_ATOMS: atom_id res chain seq x y z
N PRO A 1 -11.04 -3.96 -17.60
CA PRO A 1 -11.26 -5.09 -16.67
C PRO A 1 -12.62 -4.93 -15.97
N GLN A 2 -13.30 -6.03 -15.61
CA GLN A 2 -14.57 -5.97 -14.87
C GLN A 2 -14.24 -5.96 -13.36
N PRO A 3 -14.28 -4.81 -12.66
CA PRO A 3 -13.82 -4.72 -11.27
C PRO A 3 -14.64 -5.59 -10.31
N ALA A 4 -15.93 -5.78 -10.59
CA ALA A 4 -16.79 -6.66 -9.81
C ALA A 4 -16.36 -8.13 -9.86
N LEU A 5 -15.86 -8.61 -11.01
CA LEU A 5 -15.36 -9.99 -11.17
C LEU A 5 -14.10 -10.20 -10.34
N GLY A 6 -13.12 -9.29 -10.43
CA GLY A 6 -11.90 -9.37 -9.63
C GLY A 6 -12.18 -9.35 -8.13
N LEU A 7 -13.12 -8.49 -7.70
CA LEU A 7 -13.55 -8.45 -6.30
C LEU A 7 -14.25 -9.74 -5.87
N TYR A 8 -15.15 -10.28 -6.69
CA TYR A 8 -15.85 -11.53 -6.42
C TYR A 8 -14.89 -12.70 -6.22
N LEU A 9 -13.95 -12.88 -7.16
CA LEU A 9 -12.97 -13.96 -7.09
C LEU A 9 -12.05 -13.80 -5.86
N GLY A 10 -11.64 -12.57 -5.55
CA GLY A 10 -10.82 -12.27 -4.39
C GLY A 10 -11.50 -12.59 -3.05
N ILE A 11 -12.79 -12.25 -2.89
CA ILE A 11 -13.51 -12.46 -1.61
C ILE A 11 -14.08 -13.87 -1.44
N ILE A 12 -14.38 -14.60 -2.53
CA ILE A 12 -15.01 -15.93 -2.45
C ILE A 12 -13.97 -17.05 -2.51
N ILE A 13 -13.00 -16.97 -3.42
CA ILE A 13 -12.01 -18.04 -3.63
C ILE A 13 -10.56 -17.61 -3.36
N GLY A 14 -10.32 -16.33 -3.02
CA GLY A 14 -8.99 -15.82 -2.72
C GLY A 14 -8.15 -15.45 -3.94
N ASP A 15 -8.70 -15.52 -5.16
CA ASP A 15 -7.93 -15.21 -6.38
C ASP A 15 -7.87 -13.71 -6.65
N ARG A 16 -6.66 -13.16 -6.58
CA ARG A 16 -6.37 -11.72 -6.76
C ARG A 16 -5.87 -11.37 -8.15
N ALA A 17 -5.72 -12.34 -9.07
CA ALA A 17 -5.13 -12.11 -10.38
C ALA A 17 -5.90 -11.09 -11.23
N TYR A 18 -7.20 -10.97 -11.00
CA TYR A 18 -8.10 -10.07 -11.73
C TYR A 18 -8.39 -8.74 -11.01
N LEU A 19 -7.72 -8.46 -9.88
CA LEU A 19 -7.87 -7.18 -9.18
C LEU A 19 -7.07 -6.09 -9.89
N ASP A 20 -7.79 -5.10 -10.40
CA ASP A 20 -7.21 -3.90 -11.01
C ASP A 20 -6.36 -3.12 -9.98
N PRO A 21 -5.12 -2.72 -10.30
CA PRO A 21 -4.30 -1.88 -9.42
C PRO A 21 -5.02 -0.61 -8.94
N ASP A 22 -5.81 0.02 -9.81
CA ASP A 22 -6.55 1.24 -9.45
C ASP A 22 -7.65 0.95 -8.43
N LEU A 23 -8.30 -0.22 -8.53
CA LEU A 23 -9.27 -0.67 -7.54
C LEU A 23 -8.60 -0.92 -6.19
N ARG A 24 -7.40 -1.51 -6.19
CA ARG A 24 -6.64 -1.72 -4.96
C ARG A 24 -6.31 -0.40 -4.26
N ASP A 25 -5.93 0.61 -5.03
CA ASP A 25 -5.60 1.93 -4.48
C ASP A 25 -6.85 2.61 -3.92
N GLN A 26 -8.00 2.53 -4.61
CA GLN A 26 -9.29 3.03 -4.07
C GLN A 26 -9.62 2.42 -2.69
N PHE A 27 -9.42 1.11 -2.52
CA PHE A 27 -9.64 0.43 -1.24
C PHE A 27 -8.59 0.79 -0.16
N MET A 28 -7.36 1.15 -0.57
CA MET A 28 -6.35 1.69 0.34
C MET A 28 -6.78 3.05 0.89
N VAL A 29 -7.22 3.97 0.01
CA VAL A 29 -7.72 5.31 0.38
C VAL A 29 -8.89 5.21 1.36
N THR A 30 -9.85 4.33 1.08
CA THR A 30 -11.02 4.14 1.94
C THR A 30 -10.71 3.34 3.21
N GLY A 31 -9.47 2.86 3.44
CA GLY A 31 -9.11 2.07 4.61
C GLY A 31 -9.74 0.67 4.67
N THR A 32 -10.23 0.18 3.53
CA THR A 32 -10.95 -1.10 3.39
C THR A 32 -10.13 -2.15 2.64
N VAL A 33 -8.84 -1.93 2.38
CA VAL A 33 -7.96 -2.86 1.65
C VAL A 33 -7.98 -4.29 2.18
N HIS A 34 -8.17 -4.47 3.49
CA HIS A 34 -8.28 -5.78 4.12
C HIS A 34 -9.49 -6.59 3.63
N LEU A 35 -10.50 -5.92 3.04
CA LEU A 35 -11.68 -6.55 2.44
C LEU A 35 -11.44 -7.10 1.02
N LEU A 36 -10.33 -6.74 0.37
CA LEU A 36 -9.96 -7.30 -0.95
C LEU A 36 -9.53 -8.77 -0.89
N SER A 37 -9.33 -9.28 0.33
CA SER A 37 -8.98 -10.67 0.60
C SER A 37 -9.92 -11.26 1.65
N ILE A 38 -9.83 -12.57 1.82
CA ILE A 38 -10.59 -13.29 2.86
C ILE A 38 -10.01 -12.90 4.22
N SER A 39 -10.61 -11.86 4.79
CA SER A 39 -10.26 -11.31 6.08
C SER A 39 -10.77 -12.19 7.23
N GLY A 40 -10.18 -12.03 8.41
CA GLY A 40 -10.67 -12.71 9.60
C GLY A 40 -12.08 -12.31 10.01
N SER A 41 -12.54 -11.10 9.67
CA SER A 41 -13.92 -10.69 9.89
C SER A 41 -14.87 -11.41 8.93
N HIS A 42 -14.49 -11.64 7.67
CA HIS A 42 -15.29 -12.46 6.73
C HIS A 42 -15.44 -13.89 7.26
N LEU A 43 -14.32 -14.55 7.59
CA LEU A 43 -14.34 -15.93 8.08
C LEU A 43 -15.07 -16.05 9.42
N GLY A 44 -14.86 -15.10 10.34
CA GLY A 44 -15.53 -15.06 11.64
C GLY A 44 -17.05 -14.86 11.52
N LEU A 45 -17.49 -14.03 10.57
CA LEU A 45 -18.91 -13.81 10.32
C LEU A 45 -19.56 -15.01 9.61
N VAL A 46 -18.89 -15.63 8.65
CA VAL A 46 -19.34 -16.91 8.05
C VAL A 46 -19.50 -17.95 9.15
N ALA A 47 -18.53 -18.08 10.05
CA ALA A 47 -18.63 -18.97 11.20
C ALA A 47 -19.83 -18.64 12.11
N LEU A 48 -20.08 -17.34 12.38
CA LEU A 48 -21.23 -16.90 13.17
C LEU A 48 -22.58 -17.25 12.50
N LEU A 49 -22.71 -17.01 11.19
CA LEU A 49 -23.92 -17.29 10.42
C LEU A 49 -24.21 -18.80 10.39
N ILE A 50 -23.19 -19.62 10.14
CA ILE A 50 -23.31 -21.09 10.16
C ILE A 50 -23.67 -21.56 11.57
N PHE A 51 -22.98 -21.06 12.60
CA PHE A 51 -23.28 -21.41 13.99
C PHE A 51 -24.72 -21.04 14.38
N ALA A 52 -25.17 -19.84 14.03
CA ALA A 52 -26.52 -19.37 14.31
C ALA A 52 -27.56 -20.20 13.54
N GLY A 53 -27.32 -20.49 12.26
CA GLY A 53 -28.20 -21.30 11.43
C GLY A 53 -28.34 -22.73 11.95
N VAL A 54 -27.22 -23.40 12.25
CA VAL A 54 -27.23 -24.75 12.84
C VAL A 54 -27.95 -24.73 14.18
N ARG A 55 -27.65 -23.77 15.06
CA ARG A 55 -28.32 -23.64 16.36
C ARG A 55 -29.82 -23.42 16.20
N TRP A 56 -30.24 -22.58 15.26
CA TRP A 56 -31.65 -22.29 14.99
C TRP A 56 -32.39 -23.53 14.49
N VAL A 57 -31.82 -24.25 13.53
CA VAL A 57 -32.35 -25.54 13.05
C VAL A 57 -32.47 -26.55 14.18
N MET A 58 -31.47 -26.63 15.07
CA MET A 58 -31.52 -27.54 16.22
C MET A 58 -32.63 -27.17 17.21
N ILE A 59 -32.93 -25.88 17.39
CA ILE A 59 -34.00 -25.41 18.28
C ILE A 59 -35.38 -25.69 17.68
N LEU A 60 -35.50 -25.74 16.35
CA LEU A 60 -36.74 -26.06 15.64
C LEU A 60 -37.04 -27.57 15.56
N LEU A 61 -36.14 -28.43 16.03
CA LEU A 61 -36.40 -29.87 16.06
C LEU A 61 -37.59 -30.22 16.97
N PRO A 62 -38.34 -31.30 16.67
CA PRO A 62 -39.45 -31.74 17.51
C PRO A 62 -39.04 -31.89 18.98
N ALA A 63 -39.94 -31.52 19.89
CA ALA A 63 -39.65 -31.45 21.33
C ALA A 63 -39.04 -32.75 21.90
N ASP A 64 -39.49 -33.91 21.41
CA ASP A 64 -38.99 -35.23 21.84
C ASP A 64 -37.51 -35.45 21.47
N TRP A 65 -37.11 -35.03 20.27
CA TRP A 65 -35.73 -35.12 19.78
C TRP A 65 -34.84 -34.12 20.52
N LEU A 66 -35.35 -32.93 20.78
CA LEU A 66 -34.64 -31.87 21.48
C LEU A 66 -34.42 -32.25 22.95
N LEU A 67 -35.41 -32.87 23.62
CA LEU A 67 -35.27 -33.44 24.95
C LEU A 67 -34.24 -34.58 24.99
N ALA A 68 -34.33 -35.52 24.04
CA ALA A 68 -33.39 -36.64 23.96
C ALA A 68 -31.94 -36.16 23.75
N LEU A 69 -31.75 -35.17 22.88
CA LEU A 69 -30.44 -34.58 22.57
C LEU A 69 -29.88 -33.81 23.77
N SER A 70 -30.72 -32.98 24.41
CA SER A 70 -30.32 -32.13 25.54
C SER A 70 -29.86 -32.93 26.77
N ARG A 71 -30.26 -34.20 26.89
CA ARG A 71 -29.77 -35.12 27.93
C ARG A 71 -28.29 -35.49 27.76
N ARG A 72 -27.72 -35.33 26.56
CA ARG A 72 -26.31 -35.66 26.27
C ARG A 72 -25.49 -34.42 25.90
N ILE A 73 -26.01 -33.57 25.02
CA ILE A 73 -25.30 -32.44 24.44
C ILE A 73 -26.26 -31.26 24.24
N THR A 74 -25.86 -30.08 24.68
CA THR A 74 -26.63 -28.84 24.43
C THR A 74 -26.58 -28.47 22.93
N PRO A 75 -27.66 -27.93 22.33
CA PRO A 75 -27.69 -27.46 20.94
C PRO A 75 -26.50 -26.53 20.59
N THR A 76 -26.06 -25.71 21.54
CA THR A 76 -24.90 -24.81 21.42
C THR A 76 -23.58 -25.54 21.16
N ARG A 77 -23.35 -26.67 21.85
CA ARG A 77 -22.15 -27.50 21.69
C ARG A 77 -22.16 -28.25 20.36
N MET A 78 -23.32 -28.74 19.95
CA MET A 78 -23.47 -29.36 18.63
C MET A 78 -23.23 -28.35 17.50
N ALA A 79 -23.81 -27.15 17.61
CA ALA A 79 -23.58 -26.06 16.67
C ALA A 79 -22.09 -25.73 16.55
N ALA A 80 -21.33 -25.75 17.66
CA ALA A 80 -19.90 -25.51 17.62
C ALA A 80 -19.13 -26.55 16.78
N VAL A 81 -19.43 -27.84 16.95
CA VAL A 81 -18.79 -28.91 16.17
C VAL A 81 -19.21 -28.85 14.70
N CYS A 82 -20.50 -28.69 14.43
CA CYS A 82 -21.04 -28.63 13.08
C CYS A 82 -20.56 -27.40 12.29
N THR A 83 -20.17 -26.32 12.97
CA THR A 83 -19.63 -25.11 12.33
C THR A 83 -18.19 -25.30 11.86
N LEU A 84 -17.40 -26.12 12.57
CA LEU A 84 -15.97 -26.25 12.29
C LEU A 84 -15.69 -26.80 10.89
N LEU A 85 -16.45 -27.80 10.45
CA LEU A 85 -16.25 -28.46 9.16
C LEU A 85 -16.50 -27.49 7.96
N PRO A 86 -17.66 -26.82 7.84
CA PRO A 86 -17.90 -25.84 6.79
C PRO A 86 -16.90 -24.68 6.77
N VAL A 87 -16.52 -24.16 7.94
CA VAL A 87 -15.57 -23.03 8.04
C VAL A 87 -14.17 -23.46 7.61
N THR A 88 -13.74 -24.68 7.97
CA THR A 88 -12.49 -25.27 7.48
C THR A 88 -12.55 -25.48 5.97
N GLY A 89 -13.67 -25.99 5.44
CA GLY A 89 -13.87 -26.15 4.01
C GLY A 89 -13.77 -24.84 3.24
N TYR A 90 -14.37 -23.76 3.76
CA TYR A 90 -14.24 -22.42 3.17
C TYR A 90 -12.81 -21.90 3.25
N ALA A 91 -12.10 -22.11 4.36
CA ALA A 91 -10.69 -21.71 4.49
C ALA A 91 -9.78 -22.44 3.49
N CYS A 92 -10.06 -23.71 3.18
CA CYS A 92 -9.34 -24.45 2.14
C CYS A 92 -9.71 -23.99 0.72
N LEU A 93 -11.00 -23.70 0.47
CA LEU A 93 -11.46 -23.15 -0.81
C LEU A 93 -10.81 -21.80 -1.12
N ALA A 94 -10.58 -21.00 -0.08
CA ALA A 94 -9.88 -19.73 -0.10
C ALA A 94 -8.36 -19.82 -0.38
N GLY A 95 -7.83 -21.02 -0.67
CA GLY A 95 -6.40 -21.24 -0.90
C GLY A 95 -5.55 -21.36 0.37
N ALA A 96 -6.18 -21.45 1.56
CA ALA A 96 -5.49 -21.58 2.85
C ALA A 96 -4.36 -20.56 3.08
N GLU A 97 -4.56 -19.32 2.61
CA GLU A 97 -3.61 -18.23 2.87
C GLU A 97 -3.38 -18.04 4.38
N LEU A 98 -2.19 -17.56 4.76
CA LEU A 98 -1.80 -17.33 6.16
C LEU A 98 -2.85 -16.53 6.95
N ALA A 99 -3.43 -15.47 6.36
CA ALA A 99 -4.48 -14.66 6.98
C ALA A 99 -5.75 -15.47 7.30
N THR A 100 -6.18 -16.33 6.36
CA THR A 100 -7.34 -17.21 6.51
C THR A 100 -7.09 -18.28 7.56
N MET A 101 -5.90 -18.90 7.55
CA MET A 101 -5.52 -19.92 8.53
C MET A 101 -5.45 -19.38 9.96
N ARG A 102 -4.94 -18.16 10.15
CA ARG A 102 -4.93 -17.48 11.46
C ARG A 102 -6.35 -17.30 11.99
N SER A 103 -7.25 -16.86 11.12
CA SER A 103 -8.67 -16.64 11.44
C SER A 103 -9.38 -17.95 11.75
N LEU A 104 -9.09 -19.02 10.99
CA LEU A 104 -9.62 -20.36 11.23
C LEU A 104 -9.20 -20.88 12.60
N LEU A 105 -7.92 -20.74 12.96
CA LEU A 105 -7.42 -21.16 14.28
C LEU A 105 -8.12 -20.40 15.41
N MET A 106 -8.33 -19.10 15.26
CA MET A 106 -9.06 -18.31 16.26
C MET A 106 -10.52 -18.74 16.40
N VAL A 107 -11.21 -19.00 15.28
CA VAL A 107 -12.56 -19.56 15.29
C VAL A 107 -12.57 -20.95 15.96
N ALA A 108 -11.64 -21.84 15.61
CA ALA A 108 -11.54 -23.18 16.17
C ALA A 108 -11.32 -23.16 17.69
N VAL A 109 -10.43 -22.31 18.19
CA VAL A 109 -10.19 -22.13 19.63
C VAL A 109 -11.45 -21.58 20.32
N GLY A 110 -12.13 -20.60 19.72
CA GLY A 110 -13.38 -20.05 20.24
C GLY A 110 -14.51 -21.10 20.32
N LEU A 111 -14.68 -21.91 19.27
CA LEU A 111 -15.63 -23.02 19.24
C LEU A 111 -15.28 -24.12 20.25
N SER A 112 -13.99 -24.39 20.44
CA SER A 112 -13.50 -25.33 21.45
C SER A 112 -13.81 -24.87 22.87
N ALA A 113 -13.70 -23.57 23.16
CA ALA A 113 -14.10 -23.02 24.46
C ALA A 113 -15.60 -23.21 24.74
N ILE A 114 -16.45 -23.02 23.72
CA ILE A 114 -17.90 -23.29 23.80
C ILE A 114 -18.16 -24.78 24.07
N TRP A 115 -17.43 -25.67 23.37
CA TRP A 115 -17.52 -27.12 23.59
C TRP A 115 -17.18 -27.51 25.03
N LEU A 116 -16.07 -26.98 25.56
CA LEU A 116 -15.58 -27.25 26.91
C LEU A 116 -16.39 -26.54 28.01
N GLY A 117 -17.32 -25.65 27.65
CA GLY A 117 -18.10 -24.86 28.61
C GLY A 117 -17.25 -23.86 29.42
N GLN A 118 -16.11 -23.44 28.89
CA GLN A 118 -15.22 -22.48 29.51
C GLN A 118 -15.72 -21.04 29.28
N GLU A 119 -15.43 -20.15 30.23
CA GLU A 119 -15.66 -18.71 30.02
C GLU A 119 -14.87 -18.22 28.81
N ARG A 120 -15.47 -17.30 28.05
CA ARG A 120 -14.86 -16.71 26.84
C ARG A 120 -13.70 -15.79 27.23
N ARG A 121 -12.52 -16.36 27.46
CA ARG A 121 -11.29 -15.60 27.71
C ARG A 121 -10.59 -15.31 26.38
N LEU A 122 -11.03 -14.24 25.71
CA LEU A 122 -10.54 -13.81 24.39
C LEU A 122 -9.01 -13.70 24.33
N PHE A 123 -8.36 -13.21 25.39
CA PHE A 123 -6.90 -13.12 25.46
C PHE A 123 -6.20 -14.48 25.43
N HIS A 124 -6.73 -15.49 26.13
CA HIS A 124 -6.14 -16.85 26.10
C HIS A 124 -6.32 -17.50 24.73
N ALA A 125 -7.46 -17.25 24.08
CA ALA A 125 -7.69 -17.74 22.72
C ALA A 125 -6.70 -17.11 21.73
N LEU A 126 -6.45 -15.80 21.86
CA LEU A 126 -5.47 -15.06 21.06
C LEU A 126 -4.04 -15.56 21.32
N SER A 127 -3.66 -15.77 22.59
CA SER A 127 -2.34 -16.31 22.92
C SER A 127 -2.15 -17.73 22.41
N ALA A 128 -3.16 -18.59 22.54
CA ALA A 128 -3.10 -19.96 22.04
C ALA A 128 -2.96 -20.01 20.52
N SER A 129 -3.72 -19.20 19.78
CA SER A 129 -3.58 -19.15 18.32
C SER A 129 -2.19 -18.64 17.92
N ALA A 130 -1.68 -17.58 18.57
CA ALA A 130 -0.33 -17.07 18.31
C ALA A 130 0.74 -18.15 18.49
N VAL A 131 0.70 -18.91 19.59
CA VAL A 131 1.67 -19.98 19.85
C VAL A 131 1.61 -21.05 18.76
N VAL A 132 0.41 -21.51 18.38
CA VAL A 132 0.26 -22.53 17.33
C VAL A 132 0.83 -22.05 15.99
N ILE A 133 0.56 -20.80 15.61
CA ILE A 133 1.07 -20.21 14.36
C ILE A 133 2.59 -20.09 14.40
N LEU A 134 3.16 -19.56 15.49
CA LEU A 134 4.61 -19.31 15.59
C LEU A 134 5.43 -20.61 15.76
N LEU A 135 4.83 -21.67 16.30
CA LEU A 135 5.46 -23.00 16.33
C LEU A 135 5.58 -23.60 14.92
N HIS A 136 4.62 -23.33 14.03
CA HIS A 136 4.64 -23.79 12.65
C HIS A 136 5.51 -22.89 11.76
N ASP A 137 5.38 -21.57 11.90
CA ASP A 137 6.11 -20.56 11.14
C ASP A 137 6.55 -19.39 12.04
N PRO A 138 7.81 -19.41 12.52
CA PRO A 138 8.35 -18.31 13.32
C PRO A 138 8.48 -16.99 12.56
N GLN A 139 8.59 -17.03 11.22
CA GLN A 139 8.72 -15.82 10.39
C GLN A 139 7.42 -15.03 10.33
N ALA A 140 6.28 -15.68 10.62
CA ALA A 140 4.98 -15.03 10.68
C ALA A 140 4.95 -13.81 11.63
N LEU A 141 5.84 -13.73 12.63
CA LEU A 141 5.95 -12.57 13.51
C LEU A 141 6.31 -11.26 12.76
N PHE A 142 7.07 -11.38 11.67
CA PHE A 142 7.52 -10.25 10.86
C PHE A 142 6.57 -9.92 9.70
N ASP A 143 5.56 -10.77 9.48
CA ASP A 143 4.53 -10.54 8.47
C ASP A 143 3.55 -9.46 8.93
N ILE A 144 3.36 -8.43 8.11
CA ILE A 144 2.47 -7.31 8.41
C ILE A 144 1.03 -7.77 8.66
N SER A 145 0.57 -8.78 7.92
CA SER A 145 -0.80 -9.31 8.08
C SER A 145 -0.98 -9.97 9.45
N PHE A 146 0.08 -10.55 10.03
CA PHE A 146 0.05 -11.12 11.38
C PHE A 146 -0.07 -10.01 12.39
N GLN A 147 0.83 -9.02 12.31
CA GLN A 147 0.91 -7.91 13.23
C GLN A 147 -0.41 -7.14 13.27
N LEU A 148 -0.94 -6.73 12.11
CA LEU A 148 -2.21 -5.98 12.03
C LEU A 148 -3.40 -6.81 12.52
N SER A 149 -3.48 -8.11 12.21
CA SER A 149 -4.61 -8.95 12.64
C SER A 149 -4.64 -9.15 14.16
N PHE A 150 -3.50 -9.54 14.75
CA PHE A 150 -3.40 -9.76 16.19
C PHE A 150 -3.59 -8.47 16.98
N LEU A 151 -3.04 -7.36 16.48
CA LEU A 151 -3.20 -6.05 17.10
C LEU A 151 -4.66 -5.57 17.03
N SER A 152 -5.35 -5.80 15.90
CA SER A 152 -6.78 -5.50 15.77
C SER A 152 -7.60 -6.30 16.76
N VAL A 153 -7.39 -7.62 16.87
CA VAL A 153 -8.15 -8.45 17.82
C VAL A 153 -7.79 -8.11 19.27
N LEU A 154 -6.55 -7.75 19.57
CA LEU A 154 -6.16 -7.26 20.89
C LEU A 154 -6.92 -5.97 21.26
N ALA A 155 -7.05 -5.03 20.32
CA ALA A 155 -7.82 -3.81 20.50
C ALA A 155 -9.31 -4.09 20.73
N ILE A 156 -9.90 -5.04 19.98
CA ILE A 156 -11.29 -5.47 20.13
C ILE A 156 -11.52 -6.15 21.48
N ALA A 157 -10.68 -7.14 21.80
CA ALA A 157 -10.75 -7.89 23.06
C ALA A 157 -10.56 -6.96 24.26
N GLY A 158 -9.64 -6.02 24.14
CA GLY A 158 -9.49 -4.91 25.06
C GLY A 158 -10.80 -4.15 25.22
N TRP A 159 -11.32 -3.55 24.14
CA TRP A 159 -12.52 -2.71 24.17
C TRP A 159 -13.70 -3.42 24.82
N LEU A 160 -13.95 -4.68 24.47
CA LEU A 160 -15.00 -5.52 25.06
C LEU A 160 -14.75 -5.82 26.54
N SER A 161 -13.49 -5.90 26.96
CA SER A 161 -13.07 -6.11 28.34
C SER A 161 -12.97 -4.81 29.13
N TRP A 162 -13.29 -3.65 28.53
CA TRP A 162 -13.34 -2.38 29.24
C TRP A 162 -14.68 -2.31 29.98
N PRO A 163 -14.72 -2.25 31.32
CA PRO A 163 -15.93 -1.89 32.03
C PRO A 163 -16.47 -0.58 31.49
N THR A 164 -17.49 -0.68 30.67
CA THR A 164 -18.34 0.44 30.39
C THR A 164 -18.90 0.82 31.76
N ALA A 165 -18.71 2.07 32.17
CA ALA A 165 -19.41 2.64 33.33
C ALA A 165 -20.95 2.52 33.19
N ALA A 166 -21.42 1.99 32.05
CA ALA A 166 -22.76 1.56 31.69
C ALA A 166 -23.21 0.20 32.28
N GLU A 167 -22.83 -0.11 33.52
CA GLU A 167 -23.84 -0.44 34.54
C GLU A 167 -24.59 0.84 34.99
N VAL A 168 -24.78 1.78 34.05
CA VAL A 168 -25.65 2.95 34.19
C VAL A 168 -27.04 2.35 34.26
N LYS A 169 -27.56 2.28 35.48
CA LYS A 169 -28.98 2.29 35.85
C LYS A 169 -29.86 2.10 34.62
N GLU A 170 -30.29 0.85 34.41
CA GLU A 170 -31.41 0.58 33.51
C GLU A 170 -32.61 1.38 34.01
N LEU A 171 -32.78 2.59 33.46
CA LEU A 171 -34.05 3.28 33.53
C LEU A 171 -34.98 2.50 32.59
N PRO A 172 -36.11 1.97 33.10
CA PRO A 172 -37.05 1.19 32.30
C PRO A 172 -37.68 2.15 31.30
N ASN A 173 -37.19 2.16 30.07
CA ASN A 173 -37.74 2.99 29.01
C ASN A 173 -37.92 2.14 27.76
N GLU A 174 -39.12 2.25 27.18
CA GLU A 174 -39.60 1.60 25.97
C GLU A 174 -38.53 1.47 24.86
N PRO A 175 -38.35 0.27 24.27
CA PRO A 175 -37.36 0.04 23.23
C PRO A 175 -37.78 0.71 21.93
N SER A 176 -37.34 1.96 21.70
CA SER A 176 -37.49 2.58 20.39
C SER A 176 -36.41 2.07 19.43
N PHE A 177 -36.84 1.55 18.27
CA PHE A 177 -35.96 1.05 17.20
C PHE A 177 -34.85 2.06 16.86
N LEU A 178 -35.20 3.35 16.79
CA LEU A 178 -34.27 4.45 16.53
C LEU A 178 -33.15 4.57 17.58
N ARG A 179 -33.44 4.39 18.88
CA ARG A 179 -32.42 4.46 19.93
C ARG A 179 -31.50 3.25 19.90
N THR A 180 -32.04 2.06 19.61
CA THR A 180 -31.23 0.84 19.47
C THR A 180 -30.27 0.97 18.28
N CYS A 181 -30.75 1.41 17.12
CA CYS A 181 -29.91 1.67 15.94
C CYS A 181 -28.85 2.74 16.22
N SER A 182 -29.21 3.85 16.88
CA SER A 182 -28.25 4.90 17.25
C SER A 182 -27.15 4.39 18.19
N ARG A 183 -27.52 3.58 19.20
CA ARG A 183 -26.56 2.96 20.12
C ARG A 183 -25.61 2.01 19.40
N TRP A 184 -26.14 1.15 18.54
CA TRP A 184 -25.32 0.22 17.74
C TRP A 184 -24.38 0.94 16.78
N GLY A 185 -24.88 1.97 16.10
CA GLY A 185 -24.05 2.80 15.21
C GLY A 185 -22.92 3.48 15.97
N ARG A 186 -23.21 4.10 17.11
CA ARG A 186 -22.20 4.72 17.98
C ARG A 186 -21.16 3.71 18.45
N ASP A 187 -21.59 2.58 18.99
CA ASP A 187 -20.68 1.57 19.55
C ASP A 187 -19.80 0.95 18.44
N SER A 188 -20.31 0.83 17.20
CA SER A 188 -19.55 0.37 16.02
C SER A 188 -18.51 1.40 15.57
N VAL A 189 -18.87 2.68 15.51
CA VAL A 189 -17.93 3.77 15.17
C VAL A 189 -16.82 3.86 16.22
N LEU A 190 -17.16 3.79 17.51
CA LEU A 190 -16.18 3.82 18.59
C LEU A 190 -15.21 2.64 18.52
N MET A 191 -15.71 1.43 18.28
CA MET A 191 -14.87 0.25 18.08
C MET A 191 -13.94 0.44 16.88
N SER A 192 -14.49 0.84 15.72
CA SER A 192 -13.72 1.12 14.50
C SER A 192 -12.62 2.15 14.76
N GLY A 193 -12.92 3.19 15.55
CA GLY A 193 -11.95 4.21 15.97
C GLY A 193 -10.85 3.67 16.87
N VAL A 194 -11.16 2.79 17.82
CA VAL A 194 -10.15 2.15 18.68
C VAL A 194 -9.23 1.24 17.86
N VAL A 195 -9.80 0.41 16.98
CA VAL A 195 -8.99 -0.48 16.12
C VAL A 195 -8.11 0.34 15.18
N THR A 196 -8.68 1.37 14.55
CA THR A 196 -7.93 2.28 13.68
C THR A 196 -6.79 2.95 14.45
N LEU A 197 -7.06 3.52 15.64
CA LEU A 197 -6.05 4.20 16.46
C LEU A 197 -4.91 3.26 16.86
N VAL A 198 -5.23 2.04 17.28
CA VAL A 198 -4.22 1.06 17.73
C VAL A 198 -3.38 0.56 16.55
N THR A 199 -3.98 0.37 15.36
CA THR A 199 -3.27 -0.13 14.17
C THR A 199 -2.56 0.97 13.37
N LEU A 200 -2.91 2.24 13.59
CA LEU A 200 -2.43 3.39 12.82
C LEU A 200 -0.90 3.49 12.69
N PRO A 201 -0.09 3.31 13.76
CA PRO A 201 1.36 3.42 13.65
C PRO A 201 1.97 2.41 12.68
N LEU A 202 1.48 1.16 12.69
CA LEU A 202 1.95 0.11 11.77
C LEU A 202 1.51 0.42 10.34
N VAL A 203 0.27 0.87 10.15
CA VAL A 203 -0.23 1.27 8.82
C VAL A 203 0.61 2.43 8.27
N ALA A 204 0.88 3.45 9.08
CA ALA A 204 1.74 4.58 8.69
C ALA A 204 3.19 4.13 8.39
N TYR A 205 3.73 3.17 9.15
CA TYR A 205 5.09 2.66 8.96
C TYR A 205 5.28 1.92 7.64
N PHE A 206 4.34 1.06 7.27
CA PHE A 206 4.46 0.22 6.08
C PHE A 206 3.87 0.83 4.81
N PHE A 207 2.89 1.72 4.93
CA PHE A 207 2.15 2.27 3.80
C PHE A 207 2.24 3.79 3.65
N ASN A 208 2.92 4.49 4.57
CA ASN A 208 3.08 5.95 4.53
C ASN A 208 1.74 6.70 4.37
N GLN A 209 0.66 6.17 4.96
CA GLN A 209 -0.70 6.68 4.78
C GLN A 209 -1.50 6.65 6.08
N LEU A 210 -2.36 7.65 6.28
CA LEU A 210 -3.37 7.71 7.32
C LEU A 210 -4.77 7.54 6.71
N PRO A 211 -5.35 6.33 6.70
CA PRO A 211 -6.65 6.06 6.07
C PRO A 211 -7.81 6.48 6.98
N TRP A 212 -7.97 7.79 7.21
CA TRP A 212 -8.97 8.33 8.14
C TRP A 212 -10.42 8.08 7.69
N LEU A 213 -10.66 7.98 6.38
CA LEU A 213 -11.95 7.56 5.83
C LEU A 213 -12.35 6.16 6.29
N GLY A 214 -11.35 5.30 6.56
CA GLY A 214 -11.47 3.96 7.14
C GLY A 214 -12.38 3.91 8.37
N LEU A 215 -12.38 4.95 9.20
CA LEU A 215 -13.23 5.02 10.39
C LEU A 215 -14.72 4.85 10.04
N PHE A 216 -15.16 5.53 8.98
CA PHE A 216 -16.57 5.58 8.56
C PHE A 216 -16.91 4.49 7.56
N THR A 217 -16.01 4.26 6.60
CA THR A 217 -16.21 3.25 5.56
C THR A 217 -16.29 1.85 6.15
N ASN A 218 -15.46 1.49 7.15
CA ASN A 218 -15.48 0.17 7.76
C ASN A 218 -16.81 -0.15 8.48
N VAL A 219 -17.50 0.86 9.02
CA VAL A 219 -18.80 0.66 9.69
C VAL A 219 -19.87 0.18 8.72
N VAL A 220 -19.77 0.55 7.43
CA VAL A 220 -20.73 0.16 6.39
C VAL A 220 -20.18 -1.00 5.55
N ALA A 221 -18.92 -0.92 5.14
CA ALA A 221 -18.31 -1.87 4.22
C ALA A 221 -18.19 -3.26 4.82
N VAL A 222 -17.75 -3.39 6.08
CA VAL A 222 -17.56 -4.71 6.72
C VAL A 222 -18.89 -5.49 6.81
N PRO A 223 -20.01 -4.91 7.30
CA PRO A 223 -21.30 -5.60 7.30
C PRO A 223 -21.83 -5.91 5.90
N VAL A 224 -21.71 -4.98 4.94
CA VAL A 224 -22.20 -5.22 3.57
C VAL A 224 -21.43 -6.38 2.91
N MET A 225 -20.11 -6.37 3.01
CA MET A 225 -19.29 -7.46 2.46
C MET A 225 -19.59 -8.79 3.15
N GLY A 226 -19.59 -8.78 4.48
CA GLY A 226 -19.67 -9.99 5.26
C GLY A 226 -21.06 -10.61 5.36
N ILE A 227 -22.12 -9.81 5.54
CA ILE A 227 -23.49 -10.31 5.78
C ILE A 227 -24.22 -10.53 4.45
N LEU A 228 -23.92 -9.72 3.43
CA LEU A 228 -24.64 -9.74 2.16
C LEU A 228 -23.81 -10.38 1.05
N LEU A 229 -22.67 -9.80 0.69
CA LEU A 229 -21.91 -10.20 -0.51
C LEU A 229 -21.31 -11.61 -0.39
N VAL A 230 -20.59 -11.89 0.70
CA VAL A 230 -19.90 -13.18 0.90
C VAL A 230 -20.89 -14.35 0.98
N PRO A 231 -21.98 -14.30 1.77
CA PRO A 231 -22.93 -15.41 1.83
C PRO A 231 -23.66 -15.66 0.50
N ILE A 232 -24.08 -14.61 -0.20
CA ILE A 232 -24.71 -14.76 -1.53
C ILE A 232 -23.73 -15.40 -2.51
N GLY A 233 -22.47 -14.93 -2.53
CA GLY A 233 -21.43 -15.48 -3.39
C GLY A 233 -21.09 -16.93 -3.06
N LEU A 234 -21.00 -17.29 -1.77
CA LEU A 234 -20.76 -18.66 -1.34
C LEU A 234 -21.92 -19.60 -1.72
N VAL A 235 -23.17 -19.16 -1.54
CA VAL A 235 -24.34 -19.95 -1.98
C VAL A 235 -24.31 -20.17 -3.48
N ALA A 236 -24.01 -19.14 -4.27
CA ALA A 236 -23.87 -19.26 -5.73
C ALA A 236 -22.73 -20.23 -6.13
N GLY A 237 -21.57 -20.12 -5.48
CA GLY A 237 -20.42 -21.00 -5.71
C GLY A 237 -20.68 -22.46 -5.34
N ILE A 238 -21.29 -22.71 -4.18
CA ILE A 238 -21.66 -24.07 -3.74
C ILE A 238 -22.72 -24.66 -4.67
N TRP A 239 -23.71 -23.87 -5.07
CA TRP A 239 -24.73 -24.32 -6.03
C TRP A 239 -24.09 -24.76 -7.35
N GLN A 240 -23.14 -23.99 -7.86
CA GLN A 240 -22.41 -24.35 -9.08
C GLN A 240 -21.69 -25.70 -8.95
N ILE A 241 -21.04 -25.95 -7.81
CA ILE A 241 -20.34 -27.22 -7.53
C ILE A 241 -21.33 -28.39 -7.46
N LEU A 242 -22.49 -28.20 -6.82
CA LEU A 242 -23.46 -29.27 -6.60
C LEU A 242 -24.29 -29.60 -7.84
N VAL A 243 -24.72 -28.57 -8.58
CA VAL A 243 -25.69 -28.71 -9.68
C VAL A 243 -25.00 -28.76 -11.05
N GLY A 244 -23.79 -28.21 -11.19
CA GLY A 244 -23.05 -28.19 -12.45
C GLY A 244 -23.77 -27.46 -13.59
N GLY A 245 -24.74 -26.61 -13.28
CA GLY A 245 -25.57 -25.92 -14.27
C GLY A 245 -24.84 -24.77 -14.97
N ALA A 246 -25.40 -24.29 -16.08
CA ALA A 246 -24.88 -23.12 -16.80
C ALA A 246 -25.30 -21.78 -16.15
N MET A 247 -26.25 -21.79 -15.22
CA MET A 247 -26.73 -20.59 -14.53
C MET A 247 -26.33 -20.60 -13.05
N LEU A 248 -25.64 -19.53 -12.65
CA LEU A 248 -25.36 -19.23 -11.25
C LEU A 248 -26.58 -18.52 -10.64
N PRO A 249 -27.30 -19.15 -9.69
CA PRO A 249 -28.41 -18.49 -9.01
C PRO A 249 -27.89 -17.26 -8.26
N LEU A 250 -28.69 -16.20 -8.23
CA LEU A 250 -28.35 -14.92 -7.58
C LEU A 250 -27.13 -14.19 -8.18
N ALA A 251 -26.55 -14.67 -9.29
CA ALA A 251 -25.38 -14.02 -9.89
C ALA A 251 -25.66 -12.58 -10.33
N SER A 252 -26.82 -12.32 -10.95
CA SER A 252 -27.22 -10.97 -11.35
C SER A 252 -27.38 -10.03 -10.15
N LEU A 253 -27.97 -10.54 -9.06
CA LEU A 253 -28.09 -9.79 -7.80
C LEU A 253 -26.71 -9.51 -7.20
N ASN A 254 -25.83 -10.51 -7.17
CA ASN A 254 -24.50 -10.37 -6.58
C ASN A 254 -23.62 -9.42 -7.41
N GLN A 255 -23.67 -9.52 -8.74
CA GLN A 255 -23.00 -8.61 -9.65
C GLN A 255 -23.50 -7.17 -9.44
N TRP A 256 -24.82 -6.97 -9.41
CA TRP A 256 -25.41 -5.66 -9.15
C TRP A 256 -24.91 -5.09 -7.81
N LEU A 257 -24.93 -5.88 -6.73
CA LEU A 257 -24.45 -5.45 -5.42
C LEU A 257 -22.95 -5.09 -5.42
N LEU A 258 -22.12 -5.91 -6.06
CA LEU A 258 -20.67 -5.68 -6.17
C LEU A 258 -20.35 -4.43 -6.98
N GLU A 259 -21.04 -4.22 -8.11
CA GLU A 259 -20.85 -3.02 -8.94
C GLU A 259 -21.21 -1.74 -8.17
N HIS A 260 -22.33 -1.75 -7.44
CA HIS A 260 -22.74 -0.61 -6.61
C HIS A 260 -21.79 -0.40 -5.43
N PHE A 261 -21.29 -1.48 -4.83
CA PHE A 261 -20.31 -1.41 -3.76
C PHE A 261 -18.99 -0.79 -4.25
N VAL A 262 -18.46 -1.26 -5.38
CA VAL A 262 -17.25 -0.71 -6.01
C VAL A 262 -17.46 0.75 -6.40
N ALA A 263 -18.62 1.10 -6.97
CA ALA A 263 -18.94 2.47 -7.33
C ALA A 263 -18.99 3.38 -6.08
N ALA A 264 -19.56 2.91 -4.97
CA ALA A 264 -19.59 3.65 -3.70
C ALA A 264 -18.18 3.85 -3.13
N VAL A 265 -17.33 2.81 -3.13
CA VAL A 265 -15.91 2.91 -2.71
C VAL A 265 -15.17 3.94 -3.57
N ARG A 266 -15.33 3.89 -4.90
CA ARG A 266 -14.73 4.84 -5.83
C ARG A 266 -15.19 6.28 -5.58
N GLN A 267 -16.46 6.50 -5.27
CA GLN A 267 -16.96 7.84 -4.94
C GLN A 267 -16.32 8.39 -3.66
N VAL A 268 -16.18 7.56 -2.64
CA VAL A 268 -15.55 7.94 -1.37
C VAL A 268 -14.04 8.17 -1.54
N SER A 269 -13.35 7.39 -2.38
CA SER A 269 -11.92 7.57 -2.63
C SER A 269 -11.60 8.87 -3.38
N MET A 270 -12.55 9.43 -4.14
CA MET A 270 -12.39 10.71 -4.84
C MET A 270 -12.61 11.94 -3.94
N LEU A 271 -12.95 11.75 -2.66
CA LEU A 271 -13.13 12.87 -1.73
C LEU A 271 -11.80 13.62 -1.54
N PRO A 272 -11.78 14.95 -1.65
CA PRO A 272 -10.57 15.74 -1.40
C PRO A 272 -10.00 15.45 -0.02
N GLY A 273 -8.71 15.11 0.04
CA GLY A 273 -8.02 14.75 1.27
C GLY A 273 -8.27 13.33 1.77
N GLY A 274 -8.93 12.46 0.98
CA GLY A 274 -9.05 11.03 1.30
C GLY A 274 -7.70 10.33 1.40
N GLU A 275 -6.73 10.78 0.59
CA GLU A 275 -5.33 10.38 0.67
C GLU A 275 -4.56 11.36 1.57
N TRP A 276 -4.17 10.88 2.75
CA TRP A 276 -3.28 11.62 3.64
C TRP A 276 -1.98 10.83 3.82
N HIS A 277 -0.91 11.27 3.16
CA HIS A 277 0.40 10.63 3.24
C HIS A 277 1.28 11.22 4.34
N VAL A 278 2.06 10.35 5.00
CA VAL A 278 2.94 10.73 6.12
C VAL A 278 4.27 9.98 6.07
N ALA A 279 5.28 10.55 6.70
CA ALA A 279 6.52 9.84 7.01
C ALA A 279 6.25 8.64 7.94
N ALA A 280 6.99 7.55 7.74
CA ALA A 280 6.92 6.38 8.59
C ALA A 280 7.38 6.74 10.02
N PRO A 281 6.61 6.39 11.07
CA PRO A 281 7.02 6.64 12.43
C PRO A 281 8.25 5.81 12.80
N SER A 282 9.22 6.44 13.47
CA SER A 282 10.36 5.71 14.04
C SER A 282 9.88 4.67 15.07
N VAL A 283 10.65 3.59 15.24
CA VAL A 283 10.37 2.57 16.26
C VAL A 283 10.22 3.19 17.64
N LEU A 284 11.07 4.16 18.00
CA LEU A 284 10.99 4.85 19.28
C LEU A 284 9.67 5.61 19.45
N THR A 285 9.22 6.33 18.41
CA THR A 285 7.93 7.03 18.46
C THR A 285 6.75 6.07 18.55
N MET A 286 6.82 4.91 17.89
CA MET A 286 5.80 3.86 18.04
C MET A 286 5.78 3.27 19.45
N LEU A 287 6.94 2.98 20.04
CA LEU A 287 7.05 2.49 21.41
C LEU A 287 6.50 3.51 22.41
N PHE A 288 6.79 4.81 22.22
CA PHE A 288 6.23 5.87 23.04
C PHE A 288 4.70 5.96 22.89
N PHE A 289 4.19 5.88 21.66
CA PHE A 289 2.74 5.87 21.39
C PHE A 289 2.03 4.70 22.08
N TYR A 290 2.52 3.47 21.91
CA TYR A 290 1.95 2.29 22.55
C TYR A 290 2.13 2.30 24.07
N GLY A 291 3.24 2.86 24.56
CA GLY A 291 3.45 3.13 25.98
C GLY A 291 2.35 4.03 26.54
N CYS A 292 2.07 5.17 25.90
CA CYS A 292 1.00 6.07 26.29
C CYS A 292 -0.38 5.39 26.26
N LEU A 293 -0.69 4.62 25.21
CA LEU A 293 -1.94 3.83 25.15
C LEU A 293 -2.05 2.82 26.30
N GLY A 294 -0.97 2.10 26.61
CA GLY A 294 -0.91 1.17 27.73
C GLY A 294 -1.09 1.86 29.09
N LEU A 295 -0.57 3.08 29.25
CA LEU A 295 -0.78 3.88 30.46
C LEU A 295 -2.20 4.40 30.58
N MET A 296 -2.84 4.78 29.47
CA MET A 296 -4.28 5.11 29.44
C MET A 296 -5.15 3.91 29.82
N TRP A 297 -4.72 2.70 29.45
CA TRP A 297 -5.40 1.45 29.79
C TRP A 297 -5.38 1.15 31.29
N ARG A 298 -4.27 1.45 31.96
CA ARG A 298 -4.10 1.14 33.40
C ARG A 298 -5.02 2.04 34.23
N ARG A 299 -5.98 1.42 34.92
CA ARG A 299 -6.90 2.10 35.85
C ARG A 299 -6.27 2.51 37.18
N ALA A 300 -5.10 1.99 37.51
CA ALA A 300 -4.47 2.14 38.83
C ALA A 300 -3.64 3.43 38.98
N GLY A 301 -3.95 4.50 38.22
CA GLY A 301 -3.14 5.73 38.19
C GLY A 301 -3.94 7.01 38.42
N ASN A 302 -3.24 8.07 38.85
CA ASN A 302 -3.78 9.42 38.98
C ASN A 302 -4.41 9.89 37.65
N VAL A 303 -5.59 10.52 37.71
CA VAL A 303 -6.29 11.07 36.52
C VAL A 303 -5.37 11.97 35.70
N ALA A 304 -4.53 12.78 36.38
CA ALA A 304 -3.55 13.64 35.73
C ALA A 304 -2.59 12.86 34.82
N PHE A 305 -2.17 11.66 35.23
CA PHE A 305 -1.26 10.82 34.47
C PHE A 305 -1.92 10.23 33.22
N ARG A 306 -3.21 9.87 33.30
CA ARG A 306 -3.98 9.41 32.12
C ARG A 306 -4.25 10.54 31.13
N LEU A 307 -4.53 11.74 31.62
CA LEU A 307 -4.66 12.93 30.77
C LEU A 307 -3.33 13.27 30.10
N ALA A 308 -2.21 13.20 30.81
CA ALA A 308 -0.88 13.39 30.24
C ALA A 308 -0.57 12.32 29.16
N ALA A 309 -0.91 11.05 29.40
CA ALA A 309 -0.75 9.99 28.40
C ALA A 309 -1.63 10.23 27.17
N GLY A 310 -2.89 10.67 27.35
CA GLY A 310 -3.79 11.06 26.26
C GLY A 310 -3.26 12.26 25.47
N ALA A 311 -2.72 13.27 26.14
CA ALA A 311 -2.05 14.40 25.49
C ALA A 311 -0.80 13.92 24.72
N GLY A 312 -0.03 12.98 25.26
CA GLY A 312 1.11 12.35 24.59
C GLY A 312 0.69 11.64 23.30
N VAL A 313 -0.38 10.84 23.32
CA VAL A 313 -0.96 10.22 22.12
C VAL A 313 -1.35 11.28 21.10
N LEU A 314 -2.08 12.32 21.53
CA LEU A 314 -2.52 13.40 20.63
C LEU A 314 -1.33 14.15 20.00
N LEU A 315 -0.30 14.48 20.79
CA LEU A 315 0.89 15.18 20.28
C LEU A 315 1.65 14.34 19.25
N VAL A 316 1.76 13.02 19.47
CA VAL A 316 2.38 12.11 18.50
C VAL A 316 1.56 12.04 17.22
N LEU A 317 0.23 11.94 17.33
CA LEU A 317 -0.65 11.93 16.16
C LEU A 317 -0.56 13.24 15.37
N LEU A 318 -0.53 14.39 16.04
CA LEU A 318 -0.38 15.69 15.40
C LEU A 318 0.99 15.83 14.73
N TRP A 319 2.06 15.38 15.38
CA TRP A 319 3.40 15.36 14.82
C TRP A 319 3.48 14.50 13.54
N TRP A 320 2.89 13.30 13.58
CA TRP A 320 2.85 12.41 12.41
C TRP A 320 1.97 12.93 11.29
N ALA A 321 0.78 13.46 11.61
CA ALA A 321 -0.12 14.03 10.61
C ALA A 321 0.52 15.22 9.89
N TRP A 322 1.32 16.01 10.60
CA TRP A 322 2.07 17.12 9.99
C TRP A 322 3.25 16.63 9.14
N SER A 323 3.98 15.60 9.60
CA SER A 323 5.14 15.01 8.91
C SER A 323 6.13 16.04 8.34
N PRO A 324 6.63 16.99 9.17
CA PRO A 324 7.41 18.10 8.66
C PRO A 324 8.71 17.63 8.02
N ARG A 325 9.07 18.24 6.89
CA ARG A 325 10.41 18.12 6.31
C ARG A 325 11.41 18.81 7.23
N MET A 326 12.23 18.04 7.92
CA MET A 326 13.30 18.59 8.75
C MET A 326 14.52 18.86 7.87
N PHE A 327 14.85 20.13 7.65
CA PHE A 327 16.08 20.58 7.01
C PHE A 327 17.25 20.49 8.00
N LEU A 328 17.61 19.27 8.39
CA LEU A 328 18.77 19.02 9.26
C LEU A 328 20.10 19.18 8.52
N ASP A 329 20.06 19.22 7.19
CA ASP A 329 21.22 19.19 6.32
C ASP A 329 21.80 20.59 6.01
N GLY A 330 21.18 21.68 6.54
CA GLY A 330 21.70 23.04 6.41
C GLY A 330 21.96 23.46 4.95
N ASP A 331 23.17 23.96 4.67
CA ASP A 331 23.60 24.41 3.34
C ASP A 331 24.13 23.26 2.45
N HIS A 332 23.98 21.99 2.87
CA HIS A 332 24.44 20.85 2.09
C HIS A 332 23.41 20.43 1.04
N PHE A 333 23.89 20.05 -0.15
CA PHE A 333 23.10 19.31 -1.12
C PHE A 333 23.28 17.81 -0.89
N ARG A 334 22.30 17.01 -1.29
CA ARG A 334 22.34 15.54 -1.21
C ARG A 334 21.89 14.94 -2.53
N VAL A 335 22.63 13.95 -3.01
CA VAL A 335 22.21 13.07 -4.11
C VAL A 335 22.01 11.67 -3.54
N THR A 336 20.82 11.10 -3.74
CA THR A 336 20.49 9.73 -3.32
C THR A 336 20.13 8.91 -4.54
N PHE A 337 20.89 7.85 -4.81
CA PHE A 337 20.53 6.84 -5.82
C PHE A 337 19.68 5.77 -5.14
N LEU A 338 18.46 5.55 -5.64
CA LEU A 338 17.50 4.63 -5.05
C LEU A 338 17.69 3.22 -5.61
N ASP A 339 17.66 2.21 -4.75
CA ASP A 339 17.67 0.81 -5.17
C ASP A 339 16.29 0.41 -5.71
N VAL A 340 16.11 0.64 -7.01
CA VAL A 340 14.92 0.25 -7.78
C VAL A 340 15.13 -1.09 -8.52
N GLY A 341 16.14 -1.86 -8.13
CA GLY A 341 16.52 -3.10 -8.81
C GLY A 341 17.22 -2.83 -10.14
N GLN A 342 16.60 -3.22 -11.25
CA GLN A 342 17.13 -2.97 -12.60
C GLN A 342 16.44 -1.74 -13.18
N GLY A 343 17.17 -0.64 -13.30
CA GLY A 343 16.65 0.66 -13.74
C GLY A 343 17.26 1.81 -12.94
N ASP A 344 16.84 3.03 -13.24
CA ASP A 344 17.34 4.24 -12.56
C ASP A 344 16.27 4.94 -11.73
N SER A 345 16.69 5.45 -10.57
CA SER A 345 16.01 6.55 -9.90
C SER A 345 16.99 7.26 -8.97
N ALA A 346 17.07 8.58 -9.07
CA ALA A 346 17.91 9.41 -8.22
C ALA A 346 17.14 10.64 -7.73
N VAL A 347 17.33 10.99 -6.45
CA VAL A 347 16.76 12.18 -5.82
C VAL A 347 17.87 13.14 -5.45
N VAL A 348 17.80 14.37 -5.96
CA VAL A 348 18.69 15.47 -5.59
C VAL A 348 17.91 16.43 -4.70
N GLU A 349 18.39 16.61 -3.48
CA GLU A 349 17.90 17.61 -2.54
C GLU A 349 18.90 18.76 -2.50
N LEU A 350 18.46 19.96 -2.85
CA LEU A 350 19.31 21.15 -2.92
C LEU A 350 19.27 21.96 -1.62
N PRO A 351 20.28 22.83 -1.37
CA PRO A 351 20.38 23.59 -0.12
C PRO A 351 19.22 24.54 0.12
N ASP A 352 18.60 25.06 -0.95
CA ASP A 352 17.42 25.93 -0.86
C ASP A 352 16.10 25.17 -0.64
N GLY A 353 16.18 23.84 -0.55
CA GLY A 353 15.07 22.93 -0.36
C GLY A 353 14.42 22.42 -1.64
N GLN A 354 14.86 22.86 -2.82
CA GLN A 354 14.37 22.30 -4.08
C GLN A 354 14.69 20.80 -4.20
N VAL A 355 13.79 20.05 -4.83
CA VAL A 355 13.94 18.61 -5.07
C VAL A 355 13.86 18.31 -6.55
N VAL A 356 14.86 17.58 -7.05
CA VAL A 356 14.88 17.00 -8.39
C VAL A 356 14.76 15.49 -8.27
N LEU A 357 13.81 14.90 -8.99
CA LEU A 357 13.72 13.45 -9.20
C LEU A 357 14.15 13.14 -10.63
N ILE A 358 15.17 12.31 -10.78
CA ILE A 358 15.64 11.80 -12.07
C ILE A 358 15.25 10.34 -12.15
N ASP A 359 14.32 10.01 -13.05
CA ASP A 359 13.72 8.69 -13.24
C ASP A 359 12.99 8.11 -12.00
N GLY A 360 12.10 7.15 -12.24
CA GLY A 360 11.22 6.52 -11.24
C GLY A 360 11.38 5.01 -11.10
N GLY A 361 12.33 4.41 -11.82
CA GLY A 361 12.52 2.96 -11.90
C GLY A 361 11.42 2.21 -12.67
N PRO A 362 11.51 0.88 -12.72
CA PRO A 362 10.55 0.05 -13.44
C PRO A 362 9.16 -0.01 -12.81
N THR A 363 8.17 -0.24 -13.68
CA THR A 363 6.82 -0.68 -13.27
C THR A 363 6.48 -2.02 -13.92
N TYR A 364 5.82 -2.88 -13.16
CA TYR A 364 5.38 -4.22 -13.55
C TYR A 364 3.91 -4.40 -13.12
N GLU A 365 3.25 -5.45 -13.59
CA GLU A 365 1.81 -5.67 -13.29
C GLU A 365 1.48 -5.70 -11.79
N ARG A 366 2.37 -6.26 -10.96
CA ARG A 366 2.16 -6.43 -9.51
C ARG A 366 3.01 -5.50 -8.65
N PHE A 367 4.02 -4.88 -9.23
CA PHE A 367 5.03 -4.13 -8.50
C PHE A 367 5.41 -2.88 -9.28
N ASP A 368 5.40 -1.74 -8.60
CA ASP A 368 5.75 -0.45 -9.18
C ASP A 368 6.81 0.18 -8.29
N MET A 369 8.00 0.49 -8.82
CA MET A 369 9.10 1.07 -8.04
C MET A 369 8.79 2.50 -7.59
N GLY A 370 7.99 3.24 -8.35
CA GLY A 370 7.45 4.54 -7.95
C GLY A 370 6.66 4.45 -6.66
N ARG A 371 5.78 3.45 -6.55
CA ARG A 371 4.99 3.17 -5.34
C ARG A 371 5.81 2.52 -4.22
N GLY A 372 6.66 1.55 -4.57
CA GLY A 372 7.30 0.64 -3.61
C GLY A 372 8.61 1.16 -3.01
N VAL A 373 9.29 2.08 -3.71
CA VAL A 373 10.61 2.58 -3.33
C VAL A 373 10.64 4.11 -3.32
N VAL A 374 10.33 4.74 -4.47
CA VAL A 374 10.50 6.19 -4.65
C VAL A 374 9.57 6.97 -3.71
N ALA A 375 8.28 6.67 -3.71
CA ALA A 375 7.32 7.39 -2.87
C ALA A 375 7.57 7.21 -1.35
N PRO A 376 7.77 5.98 -0.82
CA PRO A 376 8.17 5.79 0.58
C PRO A 376 9.43 6.57 0.95
N PHE A 377 10.44 6.61 0.07
CA PHE A 377 11.64 7.41 0.31
C PHE A 377 11.31 8.90 0.43
N LEU A 378 10.58 9.46 -0.53
CA LEU A 378 10.21 10.88 -0.55
C LEU A 378 9.40 11.27 0.69
N TRP A 379 8.37 10.50 1.06
CA TRP A 379 7.57 10.81 2.26
C TRP A 379 8.36 10.64 3.55
N ASN A 380 9.25 9.65 3.65
CA ASN A 380 10.11 9.49 4.83
C ASN A 380 11.13 10.64 4.98
N ARG A 381 11.48 11.30 3.87
CA ARG A 381 12.23 12.57 3.86
C ARG A 381 11.36 13.80 4.11
N GLY A 382 10.04 13.65 4.24
CA GLY A 382 9.08 14.76 4.37
C GLY A 382 8.85 15.54 3.06
N ILE A 383 9.25 14.97 1.92
CA ILE A 383 9.08 15.58 0.60
C ILE A 383 7.65 15.27 0.14
N HIS A 384 6.86 16.31 -0.10
CA HIS A 384 5.49 16.20 -0.66
C HIS A 384 5.34 16.94 -2.00
N ALA A 385 6.34 17.77 -2.34
CA ALA A 385 6.42 18.49 -3.60
C ALA A 385 7.79 18.27 -4.23
N ILE A 386 7.81 18.08 -5.54
CA ILE A 386 9.00 17.86 -6.36
C ILE A 386 9.06 19.01 -7.36
N ASP A 387 10.15 19.77 -7.35
CA ASP A 387 10.31 20.95 -8.20
C ASP A 387 10.55 20.57 -9.66
N GLN A 388 11.35 19.52 -9.86
CA GLN A 388 11.73 19.06 -11.20
C GLN A 388 11.66 17.54 -11.23
N VAL A 389 10.90 16.97 -12.17
CA VAL A 389 10.96 15.54 -12.51
C VAL A 389 11.60 15.44 -13.88
N ILE A 390 12.64 14.63 -14.03
CA ILE A 390 13.34 14.38 -15.29
C ILE A 390 13.13 12.92 -15.64
N GLY A 391 12.32 12.65 -16.67
CA GLY A 391 12.23 11.33 -17.30
C GLY A 391 13.24 11.24 -18.43
N THR A 392 14.34 10.51 -18.19
CA THR A 392 15.52 10.60 -19.07
C THR A 392 15.23 10.11 -20.49
N HIS A 393 14.48 9.04 -20.64
CA HIS A 393 14.00 8.51 -21.92
C HIS A 393 12.82 7.54 -21.68
N PRO A 394 11.97 7.28 -22.67
CA PRO A 394 10.71 6.58 -22.45
C PRO A 394 10.86 5.04 -22.39
N GLN A 395 11.75 4.53 -21.55
CA GLN A 395 11.90 3.10 -21.26
C GLN A 395 11.30 2.71 -19.90
N LEU A 396 10.89 1.45 -19.80
CA LEU A 396 10.09 0.94 -18.68
C LEU A 396 10.82 1.11 -17.35
N ASP A 397 12.12 0.81 -17.32
CA ASP A 397 13.00 0.84 -16.15
C ASP A 397 13.48 2.23 -15.74
N HIS A 398 13.08 3.26 -16.48
CA HIS A 398 13.36 4.67 -16.18
C HIS A 398 12.08 5.40 -15.80
N VAL A 399 11.14 5.55 -16.74
CA VAL A 399 9.93 6.37 -16.52
C VAL A 399 8.73 5.58 -16.00
N GLY A 400 8.85 4.25 -15.87
CA GLY A 400 7.74 3.38 -15.48
C GLY A 400 7.08 3.77 -14.17
N GLY A 401 7.87 3.97 -13.11
CA GLY A 401 7.37 4.37 -11.78
C GLY A 401 6.93 5.83 -11.68
N LEU A 402 7.30 6.69 -12.64
CA LEU A 402 6.97 8.12 -12.59
C LEU A 402 5.47 8.38 -12.70
N ALA A 403 4.71 7.51 -13.39
CA ALA A 403 3.27 7.66 -13.49
C ALA A 403 2.61 7.65 -12.09
N TRP A 404 3.08 6.76 -11.21
CA TRP A 404 2.59 6.70 -9.83
C TRP A 404 3.02 7.95 -9.04
N VAL A 405 4.27 8.40 -9.18
CA VAL A 405 4.79 9.58 -8.49
C VAL A 405 4.02 10.85 -8.87
N VAL A 406 3.83 11.12 -10.17
CA VAL A 406 3.08 12.29 -10.67
C VAL A 406 1.64 12.31 -10.15
N ARG A 407 1.01 11.13 -9.98
CA ARG A 407 -0.34 11.02 -9.42
C ARG A 407 -0.43 11.32 -7.93
N HIS A 408 0.64 11.25 -7.14
CA HIS A 408 0.56 11.37 -5.68
C HIS A 408 1.39 12.52 -5.08
N PHE A 409 2.34 13.09 -5.84
CA PHE A 409 3.15 14.23 -5.41
C PHE A 409 2.78 15.50 -6.19
N ILE A 410 3.01 16.65 -5.56
CA ILE A 410 2.92 17.94 -6.24
C ILE A 410 4.18 18.10 -7.11
N VAL A 411 4.07 17.86 -8.41
CA VAL A 411 5.16 18.06 -9.36
C VAL A 411 5.01 19.45 -9.99
N LYS A 412 6.06 20.29 -9.94
CA LYS A 412 6.01 21.63 -10.56
C LYS A 412 6.31 21.60 -12.06
N ASN A 413 7.37 20.88 -12.45
CA ASN A 413 7.78 20.75 -13.85
C ASN A 413 8.18 19.31 -14.15
N TYR A 414 7.89 18.87 -15.38
CA TYR A 414 8.32 17.59 -15.92
C TYR A 414 9.15 17.82 -17.18
N TRP A 415 10.33 17.21 -17.22
CA TRP A 415 11.29 17.25 -18.32
C TRP A 415 11.40 15.89 -18.98
N GLY A 416 11.46 15.86 -20.31
CA GLY A 416 11.68 14.64 -21.07
C GLY A 416 12.49 14.88 -22.33
N SER A 417 12.82 13.79 -23.02
CA SER A 417 13.57 13.84 -24.29
C SER A 417 12.70 14.25 -25.49
N GLY A 418 11.38 14.38 -25.33
CA GLY A 418 10.44 14.65 -26.41
C GLY A 418 10.06 13.42 -27.25
N GLU A 419 10.55 12.23 -26.89
CA GLU A 419 10.23 10.97 -27.56
C GLU A 419 8.90 10.38 -27.02
N ALA A 420 8.05 9.88 -27.90
CA ALA A 420 6.77 9.27 -27.51
C ALA A 420 6.78 7.74 -27.69
N ARG A 421 5.93 7.05 -26.91
CA ARG A 421 5.76 5.59 -26.97
C ARG A 421 4.29 5.19 -26.86
N GLU A 422 3.95 4.06 -27.47
CA GLU A 422 2.56 3.55 -27.47
C GLU A 422 2.28 2.58 -26.32
N GLU A 423 3.31 2.13 -25.61
CA GLU A 423 3.20 1.18 -24.52
C GLU A 423 2.33 1.70 -23.37
N LEU A 424 1.64 0.77 -22.72
CA LEU A 424 0.70 1.06 -21.63
C LEU A 424 1.35 1.84 -20.48
N PHE A 425 2.60 1.54 -20.11
CA PHE A 425 3.28 2.26 -19.02
C PHE A 425 3.49 3.74 -19.36
N TYR A 426 3.85 4.05 -20.61
CA TYR A 426 4.10 5.41 -21.05
C TYR A 426 2.79 6.19 -21.23
N ARG A 427 1.75 5.55 -21.79
CA ARG A 427 0.41 6.15 -21.87
C ARG A 427 -0.14 6.49 -20.48
N ARG A 428 0.10 5.65 -19.46
CA ARG A 428 -0.26 5.94 -18.07
C ARG A 428 0.49 7.15 -17.52
N LEU A 429 1.76 7.33 -17.86
CA LEU A 429 2.53 8.52 -17.49
C LEU A 429 1.97 9.77 -18.15
N GLN A 430 1.75 9.74 -19.47
CA GLN A 430 1.15 10.84 -20.22
C GLN A 430 -0.23 11.23 -19.68
N GLN A 431 -1.07 10.24 -19.37
CA GLN A 431 -2.37 10.48 -18.74
C GLN A 431 -2.20 11.12 -17.36
N SER A 432 -1.25 10.65 -16.55
CA SER A 432 -0.99 11.22 -15.22
C SER A 432 -0.50 12.67 -15.30
N LEU A 433 0.32 13.01 -16.29
CA LEU A 433 0.75 14.38 -16.56
C LEU A 433 -0.44 15.25 -16.98
N ALA A 434 -1.27 14.77 -17.92
CA ALA A 434 -2.45 15.47 -18.40
C ALA A 434 -3.50 15.72 -17.29
N ASP A 435 -3.78 14.72 -16.46
CA ASP A 435 -4.70 14.81 -15.32
C ASP A 435 -4.21 15.83 -14.28
N ARG A 436 -2.89 16.02 -14.17
CA ARG A 436 -2.25 17.02 -13.32
C ARG A 436 -2.06 18.39 -13.99
N GLY A 437 -2.45 18.53 -15.26
CA GLY A 437 -2.24 19.75 -16.04
C GLY A 437 -0.76 20.06 -16.31
N LEU A 438 0.11 19.05 -16.25
CA LEU A 438 1.54 19.17 -16.53
C LEU A 438 1.81 18.91 -18.01
N GLN A 439 2.62 19.77 -18.61
CA GLN A 439 3.14 19.58 -19.95
C GLN A 439 4.61 19.18 -19.87
N GLU A 440 5.01 18.26 -20.74
CA GLU A 440 6.42 17.88 -20.88
C GLU A 440 7.22 19.03 -21.48
N GLN A 441 8.27 19.43 -20.77
CA GLN A 441 9.27 20.36 -21.27
C GLN A 441 10.41 19.56 -21.92
N MET A 442 10.69 19.83 -23.20
CA MET A 442 11.77 19.16 -23.90
C MET A 442 13.11 19.64 -23.36
N ALA A 443 13.89 18.70 -22.81
CA ALA A 443 15.24 18.95 -22.36
C ALA A 443 16.19 18.95 -23.56
N GLY A 444 17.02 20.00 -23.68
CA GLY A 444 18.01 20.11 -24.75
C GLY A 444 19.37 20.56 -24.24
N GLU A 445 20.44 20.18 -24.95
CA GLU A 445 21.82 20.53 -24.63
C GLU A 445 22.00 22.02 -24.33
N GLY A 446 22.69 22.33 -23.24
CA GLY A 446 22.94 23.67 -22.74
C GLY A 446 21.81 24.26 -21.89
N GLN A 447 20.65 23.59 -21.82
CA GLN A 447 19.53 24.04 -20.99
C GLN A 447 19.83 23.86 -19.50
N GLU A 448 19.53 24.89 -18.73
CA GLU A 448 19.66 24.88 -17.28
C GLU A 448 18.29 24.56 -16.65
N ILE A 449 18.18 23.40 -16.02
CA ILE A 449 16.94 22.95 -15.35
C ILE A 449 16.86 23.53 -13.94
N VAL A 450 17.99 23.65 -13.26
CA VAL A 450 18.05 24.23 -11.91
C VAL A 450 19.18 25.24 -11.78
N SER A 451 18.85 26.37 -11.16
CA SER A 451 19.77 27.39 -10.67
C SER A 451 19.42 27.69 -9.20
N SER A 452 20.22 27.18 -8.26
CA SER A 452 19.96 27.30 -6.82
C SER A 452 21.27 27.63 -6.08
N GLY A 453 21.55 28.91 -5.87
CA GLY A 453 22.75 29.35 -5.15
C GLY A 453 24.03 28.82 -5.82
N PRO A 454 24.87 28.01 -5.13
CA PRO A 454 26.08 27.43 -5.71
C PRO A 454 25.80 26.21 -6.62
N CYS A 455 24.55 25.75 -6.70
CA CYS A 455 24.14 24.55 -7.42
C CYS A 455 23.50 24.87 -8.76
N ARG A 456 23.94 24.17 -9.80
CA ARG A 456 23.45 24.31 -11.17
C ARG A 456 23.30 22.93 -11.80
N LEU A 457 22.13 22.64 -12.38
CA LEU A 457 21.85 21.40 -13.11
C LEU A 457 21.66 21.72 -14.59
N VAL A 458 22.58 21.26 -15.45
CA VAL A 458 22.61 21.57 -16.88
C VAL A 458 22.44 20.29 -17.70
N VAL A 459 21.67 20.37 -18.78
CA VAL A 459 21.47 19.30 -19.75
C VAL A 459 22.64 19.26 -20.75
N LEU A 460 23.21 18.08 -20.96
CA LEU A 460 24.30 17.84 -21.92
C LEU A 460 23.85 17.06 -23.17
N ASN A 461 22.72 16.37 -23.10
CA ASN A 461 22.10 15.61 -24.20
C ASN A 461 20.59 15.53 -23.91
N PRO A 462 19.69 15.44 -24.92
CA PRO A 462 19.95 15.42 -26.37
C PRO A 462 20.38 16.78 -26.96
N PRO A 463 21.07 16.81 -28.10
CA PRO A 463 21.39 18.06 -28.80
C PRO A 463 20.11 18.80 -29.22
N VAL A 464 20.16 20.12 -29.19
CA VAL A 464 19.04 20.97 -29.63
C VAL A 464 18.96 20.94 -31.17
N ASP A 465 18.19 20.01 -31.73
CA ASP A 465 17.88 20.03 -33.15
C ASP A 465 16.90 21.19 -33.46
N LYS A 466 17.38 22.21 -34.17
CA LYS A 466 16.55 23.35 -34.66
C LYS A 466 15.46 22.95 -35.67
N HIS A 467 15.26 21.66 -35.96
CA HIS A 467 14.31 21.14 -36.94
C HIS A 467 13.26 20.20 -36.33
N ARG A 468 13.18 20.08 -35.00
CA ARG A 468 12.20 19.24 -34.29
C ARG A 468 10.89 19.96 -33.93
N ASP A 469 10.38 20.84 -34.80
CA ASP A 469 9.03 21.44 -34.65
C ASP A 469 7.90 20.49 -35.09
N VAL A 470 8.22 19.24 -35.43
CA VAL A 470 7.23 18.21 -35.78
C VAL A 470 7.14 17.22 -34.63
N PRO A 471 5.96 17.05 -33.99
CA PRO A 471 5.75 15.97 -33.03
C PRO A 471 6.08 14.64 -33.72
N LEU A 472 7.07 13.92 -33.21
CA LEU A 472 7.42 12.57 -33.66
C LEU A 472 6.32 11.60 -33.21
N HIS A 473 5.14 11.69 -33.81
CA HIS A 473 4.08 10.68 -33.65
C HIS A 473 4.30 9.45 -34.53
N ASP A 474 5.26 9.49 -35.47
CA ASP A 474 5.41 8.46 -36.52
C ASP A 474 6.85 7.91 -36.70
N SER A 475 7.84 8.32 -35.90
CA SER A 475 9.16 7.66 -35.94
C SER A 475 9.20 6.53 -34.91
N HIS A 476 9.21 5.28 -35.37
CA HIS A 476 9.60 4.15 -34.54
C HIS A 476 11.10 4.26 -34.22
N THR A 477 11.46 5.11 -33.25
CA THR A 477 12.80 5.17 -32.68
C THR A 477 13.05 3.83 -31.99
N ASP A 478 14.08 3.11 -32.41
CA ASP A 478 14.45 1.82 -31.81
C ASP A 478 15.04 2.02 -30.40
N GLY A 479 15.23 0.92 -29.66
CA GLY A 479 15.73 1.00 -28.28
C GLY A 479 17.07 1.73 -28.15
N HIS A 480 17.99 1.53 -29.11
CA HIS A 480 19.28 2.20 -29.15
C HIS A 480 19.15 3.71 -29.42
N GLY A 481 18.24 4.12 -30.32
CA GLY A 481 17.94 5.52 -30.58
C GLY A 481 17.38 6.22 -29.34
N LEU A 482 16.45 5.58 -28.63
CA LEU A 482 15.88 6.09 -27.37
C LEU A 482 16.97 6.29 -26.32
N ASN A 483 17.85 5.30 -26.16
CA ASN A 483 18.99 5.39 -25.25
C ASN A 483 19.90 6.57 -25.59
N ASN A 484 20.24 6.74 -26.86
CA ASN A 484 21.13 7.81 -27.32
C ASN A 484 20.49 9.22 -27.29
N HIS A 485 19.17 9.30 -27.16
CA HIS A 485 18.42 10.54 -26.90
C HIS A 485 18.13 10.77 -25.41
N SER A 486 18.71 9.97 -24.51
CA SER A 486 18.53 10.15 -23.07
C SER A 486 18.93 11.55 -22.60
N VAL A 487 18.14 12.12 -21.70
CA VAL A 487 18.48 13.36 -21.02
C VAL A 487 19.68 13.12 -20.10
N VAL A 488 20.86 13.59 -20.50
CA VAL A 488 22.07 13.54 -19.69
C VAL A 488 22.21 14.87 -18.97
N THR A 489 22.44 14.84 -17.65
CA THR A 489 22.55 16.06 -16.85
C THR A 489 23.81 16.08 -16.00
N GLU A 490 24.37 17.28 -15.83
CA GLU A 490 25.46 17.54 -14.91
C GLU A 490 24.99 18.48 -13.80
N LEU A 491 25.15 18.03 -12.55
CA LEU A 491 24.97 18.85 -11.37
C LEU A 491 26.34 19.36 -10.91
N THR A 492 26.52 20.67 -10.87
CA THR A 492 27.67 21.31 -10.25
C THR A 492 27.21 22.11 -9.03
N CYS A 493 27.71 21.76 -7.85
CA CYS A 493 27.44 22.42 -6.57
C CYS A 493 28.75 22.85 -5.92
N GLY A 494 29.13 24.12 -6.08
CA GLY A 494 30.44 24.60 -5.63
C GLY A 494 31.58 23.90 -6.36
N HIS A 495 32.36 23.08 -5.65
CA HIS A 495 33.46 22.28 -6.22
C HIS A 495 33.08 20.83 -6.55
N HIS A 496 31.86 20.42 -6.22
CA HIS A 496 31.38 19.05 -6.41
C HIS A 496 30.63 18.93 -7.74
N THR A 497 30.91 17.87 -8.49
CA THR A 497 30.27 17.62 -9.79
C THR A 497 29.76 16.19 -9.90
N VAL A 498 28.48 16.04 -10.24
CA VAL A 498 27.81 14.75 -10.43
C VAL A 498 27.26 14.67 -11.85
N LEU A 499 27.61 13.60 -12.57
CA LEU A 499 27.16 13.35 -13.94
C LEU A 499 26.13 12.21 -13.97
N PHE A 500 24.91 12.53 -14.41
CA PHE A 500 23.82 11.57 -14.60
C PHE A 500 23.67 11.25 -16.08
N THR A 501 24.08 10.05 -16.48
CA THR A 501 24.19 9.69 -17.90
C THR A 501 23.01 8.88 -18.44
N ALA A 502 22.06 8.50 -17.58
CA ALA A 502 20.99 7.57 -17.94
C ALA A 502 21.54 6.35 -18.70
N ASP A 503 20.92 5.98 -19.82
CA ASP A 503 21.27 4.82 -20.63
C ASP A 503 21.96 5.17 -21.95
N VAL A 504 22.53 6.38 -22.03
CA VAL A 504 23.24 6.84 -23.22
C VAL A 504 24.32 5.87 -23.66
N GLU A 505 24.39 5.60 -24.97
CA GLU A 505 25.35 4.66 -25.54
C GLU A 505 26.45 5.37 -26.32
N ARG A 506 27.37 4.60 -26.91
CA ARG A 506 28.53 5.13 -27.63
C ARG A 506 28.19 6.23 -28.62
N ASP A 507 27.08 6.13 -29.36
CA ASP A 507 26.71 7.11 -30.37
C ASP A 507 26.34 8.45 -29.73
N GLY A 508 25.55 8.46 -28.65
CA GLY A 508 25.26 9.66 -27.86
C GLY A 508 26.51 10.20 -27.16
N LEU A 509 27.32 9.32 -26.57
CA LEU A 509 28.60 9.67 -25.92
C LEU A 509 29.58 10.34 -26.88
N SER A 510 29.62 9.93 -28.15
CA SER A 510 30.51 10.49 -29.17
C SER A 510 30.13 11.91 -29.61
N ARG A 511 28.86 12.29 -29.46
CA ARG A 511 28.34 13.62 -29.82
C ARG A 511 28.45 14.62 -28.67
N MET A 512 28.39 14.14 -27.43
CA MET A 512 28.55 14.98 -26.25
C MET A 512 29.98 15.52 -26.17
N THR A 513 30.13 16.81 -26.45
CA THR A 513 31.40 17.51 -26.26
C THR A 513 31.49 17.91 -24.80
N LEU A 514 32.18 17.12 -23.98
CA LEU A 514 32.55 17.53 -22.63
C LEU A 514 33.47 18.74 -22.75
N SER A 515 33.00 19.94 -22.39
CA SER A 515 33.83 21.13 -22.44
C SER A 515 35.08 20.97 -21.54
N PRO A 516 36.28 21.39 -21.98
CA PRO A 516 37.49 21.34 -21.16
C PRO A 516 37.45 22.22 -19.89
N SER A 517 36.36 22.98 -19.69
CA SER A 517 36.06 23.73 -18.46
C SER A 517 35.43 22.88 -17.34
N HIS A 518 34.97 21.67 -17.63
CA HIS A 518 34.51 20.75 -16.59
C HIS A 518 35.73 20.18 -15.88
N GLY A 519 35.86 20.43 -14.58
CA GLY A 519 36.85 19.76 -13.74
C GLY A 519 36.65 18.25 -13.74
N SER A 520 37.49 17.52 -13.01
CA SER A 520 37.26 16.08 -12.78
C SER A 520 35.84 15.86 -12.25
N ILE A 521 35.05 15.00 -12.90
CA ILE A 521 33.75 14.58 -12.36
C ILE A 521 34.00 13.87 -11.03
N GLU A 522 33.24 14.20 -9.99
CA GLU A 522 33.41 13.53 -8.71
C GLU A 522 32.62 12.22 -8.69
N VAL A 523 31.34 12.28 -9.08
CA VAL A 523 30.45 11.12 -9.10
C VAL A 523 29.89 10.91 -10.49
N LEU A 524 30.11 9.73 -11.07
CA LEU A 524 29.53 9.30 -12.33
C LEU A 524 28.44 8.26 -12.06
N LYS A 525 27.17 8.55 -12.39
CA LYS A 525 26.21 7.48 -12.65
C LYS A 525 26.64 6.81 -13.95
N VAL A 526 26.96 5.52 -13.90
CA VAL A 526 27.52 4.83 -15.05
C VAL A 526 26.45 4.66 -16.13
N PRO A 527 26.76 4.95 -17.40
CA PRO A 527 25.82 4.78 -18.50
C PRO A 527 25.25 3.36 -18.59
N HIS A 528 23.94 3.28 -18.82
CA HIS A 528 23.22 2.06 -19.20
C HIS A 528 23.51 0.89 -18.27
N HIS A 529 23.50 1.15 -16.97
CA HIS A 529 23.74 0.17 -15.90
C HIS A 529 25.11 -0.53 -16.00
N GLY A 530 26.03 -0.02 -16.81
CA GLY A 530 27.30 -0.66 -17.15
C GLY A 530 27.24 -1.61 -18.36
N ALA A 531 26.36 -1.35 -19.33
CA ALA A 531 26.27 -2.10 -20.57
C ALA A 531 27.51 -1.92 -21.47
N VAL A 532 27.81 -2.95 -22.27
CA VAL A 532 28.91 -2.89 -23.26
C VAL A 532 28.61 -1.87 -24.36
N SER A 533 27.34 -1.63 -24.70
CA SER A 533 26.95 -0.64 -25.71
C SER A 533 27.34 0.79 -25.31
N SER A 534 27.45 1.06 -24.01
CA SER A 534 27.89 2.37 -23.48
C SER A 534 29.36 2.42 -23.06
N LEU A 535 30.13 1.34 -23.26
CA LEU A 535 31.56 1.33 -22.97
C LEU A 535 32.33 2.16 -24.02
N ASN A 536 32.68 3.40 -23.65
CA ASN A 536 33.59 4.25 -24.40
C ASN A 536 34.81 4.59 -23.51
N ARG A 537 35.97 3.97 -23.83
CA ARG A 537 37.18 4.08 -22.99
C ARG A 537 37.76 5.50 -22.98
N ASP A 538 37.75 6.17 -24.13
CA ASP A 538 38.33 7.51 -24.25
C ASP A 538 37.47 8.54 -23.50
N TRP A 539 36.14 8.40 -23.61
CA TRP A 539 35.19 9.23 -22.86
C TRP A 539 35.30 8.99 -21.35
N LEU A 540 35.39 7.74 -20.89
CA LEU A 540 35.57 7.46 -19.45
C LEU A 540 36.93 7.96 -18.92
N ALA A 541 37.99 7.86 -19.73
CA ALA A 541 39.32 8.33 -19.38
C ALA A 541 39.42 9.87 -19.28
N SER A 542 38.59 10.61 -20.02
CA SER A 542 38.53 12.06 -19.95
C SER A 542 37.83 12.56 -18.68
N LEU A 543 36.83 11.84 -18.18
CA LEU A 543 36.05 12.25 -16.99
C LEU A 543 36.79 12.11 -15.66
N ARG A 544 37.64 11.08 -15.54
CA ARG A 544 38.38 10.72 -14.31
C ARG A 544 37.51 10.74 -13.03
N PRO A 545 36.40 9.96 -12.99
CA PRO A 545 35.49 9.97 -11.85
C PRO A 545 36.17 9.47 -10.57
N GLN A 546 35.87 10.09 -9.42
CA GLN A 546 36.30 9.58 -8.12
C GLN A 546 35.42 8.42 -7.65
N TYR A 547 34.12 8.51 -7.92
CA TYR A 547 33.11 7.50 -7.61
C TYR A 547 32.30 7.14 -8.85
N ALA A 548 31.99 5.86 -9.00
CA ALA A 548 31.12 5.34 -10.06
C ALA A 548 29.95 4.59 -9.43
N VAL A 549 28.72 4.94 -9.83
CA VAL A 549 27.48 4.34 -9.33
C VAL A 549 26.82 3.54 -10.43
N PHE A 550 26.53 2.27 -10.17
CA PHE A 550 25.85 1.37 -11.08
C PHE A 550 24.45 1.03 -10.55
N SER A 551 23.40 1.42 -11.28
CA SER A 551 22.02 1.08 -10.95
C SER A 551 21.61 -0.28 -11.55
N ALA A 552 22.27 -1.35 -11.12
CA ALA A 552 22.05 -2.68 -11.70
C ALA A 552 21.50 -3.66 -10.64
N GLY A 553 20.39 -4.31 -10.97
CA GLY A 553 19.76 -5.27 -10.07
C GLY A 553 20.65 -6.50 -9.84
N ARG A 554 20.64 -7.05 -8.62
CA ARG A 554 21.40 -8.26 -8.33
C ARG A 554 20.90 -9.43 -9.20
N HIS A 555 21.80 -10.05 -9.97
CA HIS A 555 21.47 -11.10 -10.95
C HIS A 555 20.48 -10.66 -12.04
N ASN A 556 20.53 -9.39 -12.47
CA ASN A 556 19.74 -8.91 -13.59
C ASN A 556 19.98 -9.77 -14.86
N PRO A 557 18.96 -9.93 -15.72
CA PRO A 557 19.03 -10.80 -16.90
C PRO A 557 20.06 -10.32 -17.93
N TYR A 558 20.37 -9.03 -17.94
CA TYR A 558 21.34 -8.39 -18.85
C TYR A 558 22.80 -8.66 -18.47
N ARG A 559 23.04 -9.23 -17.28
CA ARG A 559 24.38 -9.45 -16.70
C ARG A 559 25.18 -8.14 -16.59
N HIS A 560 24.50 -7.05 -16.28
CA HIS A 560 25.09 -5.77 -15.97
C HIS A 560 25.57 -5.72 -14.51
N PRO A 561 26.60 -4.93 -14.19
CA PRO A 561 27.55 -4.36 -15.15
C PRO A 561 28.30 -5.46 -15.90
N ALA A 562 28.57 -5.23 -17.20
CA ALA A 562 29.27 -6.19 -18.01
C ALA A 562 30.70 -6.41 -17.50
N ARG A 563 31.21 -7.65 -17.61
CA ARG A 563 32.62 -7.92 -17.33
C ARG A 563 33.49 -7.23 -18.38
N ALA A 564 34.47 -6.46 -17.91
CA ALA A 564 35.44 -5.73 -18.71
C ALA A 564 36.37 -6.65 -19.52
#